data_AF-A0A2Z6RJ02-F1
#
_entry.id   AF-A0A2Z6RJ02-F1
#
_cell.length_a   1.000
_cell.length_b   1.000
_cell.length_c   1.000
_cell.angle_alpha   90.00
_cell.angle_beta   90.00
_cell.angle_gamma   90.00
#
_symmetry.space_group_name_H-M   'P 1'
#
loop_
_entity.id
_entity.type
_entity.pdbx_description
1 polymer ?
#
loop_
_entity_poly.entity_id
_entity_poly.type
_entity_poly.pdbx_seq_one_letter_code
_entity_poly.pdbx_strand_id
1 'polypeptide(L)'
;MSLAFAIVLVVLITEFILWFGYSQIANLAYGVYLNAFERERIQKQRKIKRDILSIKHDLSRTSSQDQFAKWAKLRRKLDSKMSELEKITTSLVYLKTTFEIKFTTFLWVVANGVQIFMVIWYRSSPVFYLPQDWFSPITWIFSMPFAPSGSVSVPFWFFVCRKFVKKAIQIKRDAVPLYHKYAPESVKQHGQLLIQWCKTQIRIFTPIVVQWVNANVKTFCNIIAEKAKSSEEKKVPSPSTNGTSASTSNEEINDASKTEEKEEKILEKNRE
;
A
#
# COMPACT_ATOMS: atom_id res chain seq x y z
N MET A 1 -23.94 11.80 23.39
CA MET A 1 -24.50 11.14 22.18
C MET A 1 -23.61 11.26 20.95
N SER A 2 -23.16 12.45 20.53
CA SER A 2 -22.29 12.63 19.35
C SER A 2 -20.98 11.82 19.39
N LEU A 3 -20.36 11.71 20.57
CA LEU A 3 -19.11 10.95 20.78
C LEU A 3 -19.27 9.45 20.50
N ALA A 4 -20.36 8.84 20.97
CA ALA A 4 -20.63 7.41 20.74
C ALA A 4 -20.83 7.11 19.24
N PHE A 5 -21.58 7.95 18.53
CA PHE A 5 -21.75 7.83 17.07
C PHE A 5 -20.44 8.04 16.31
N ALA A 6 -19.61 9.00 16.71
CA ALA A 6 -18.30 9.21 16.11
C ALA A 6 -17.39 7.98 16.28
N ILE A 7 -17.38 7.34 17.46
CA ILE A 7 -16.63 6.10 17.69
C ILE A 7 -17.15 4.98 16.79
N VAL A 8 -18.48 4.79 16.73
CA VAL A 8 -19.09 3.76 15.88
C VAL A 8 -18.73 3.97 14.41
N LEU A 9 -18.80 5.22 13.92
CA LEU A 9 -18.46 5.57 12.54
C LEU A 9 -16.98 5.31 12.23
N VAL A 10 -16.07 5.68 13.13
CA VAL A 10 -14.63 5.40 12.99
C VAL A 10 -14.35 3.89 13.01
N VAL A 11 -14.99 3.14 13.92
CA VAL A 11 -14.88 1.68 13.97
C VAL A 11 -15.39 1.04 12.68
N LEU A 12 -16.53 1.50 12.17
CA LEU A 12 -17.10 1.01 10.93
C LEU A 12 -16.15 1.25 9.76
N ILE A 13 -15.60 2.46 9.62
CA ILE A 13 -14.62 2.78 8.57
C ILE A 13 -13.38 1.90 8.70
N THR A 14 -12.78 1.81 9.88
CA THR A 14 -11.56 1.02 10.07
C THR A 14 -11.78 -0.48 9.81
N GLU A 15 -12.85 -1.07 10.34
CA GLU A 15 -13.21 -2.47 10.08
C GLU A 15 -13.63 -2.70 8.61
N PHE A 16 -14.19 -1.69 7.93
CA PHE A 16 -14.46 -1.74 6.50
C PHE A 16 -13.17 -1.79 5.67
N ILE A 17 -12.15 -0.99 6.03
CA ILE A 17 -10.81 -1.08 5.43
C ILE A 17 -10.22 -2.49 5.62
N LEU A 18 -10.32 -3.03 6.83
CA LEU A 18 -9.87 -4.39 7.15
C LEU A 18 -10.63 -5.46 6.35
N TRP A 19 -11.94 -5.29 6.16
CA TRP A 19 -12.79 -6.21 5.40
C TRP A 19 -12.52 -6.17 3.89
N PHE A 20 -12.26 -4.98 3.34
CA PHE A 20 -11.94 -4.80 1.91
C PHE A 20 -10.61 -5.45 1.52
N GLY A 21 -9.73 -5.68 2.51
CA GLY A 21 -8.48 -6.40 2.36
C GLY A 21 -7.37 -5.51 1.82
N TYR A 22 -6.32 -5.31 2.63
CA TYR A 22 -5.16 -4.47 2.30
C TYR A 22 -4.55 -4.79 0.93
N SER A 23 -4.56 -6.06 0.54
CA SER A 23 -4.04 -6.54 -0.74
C SER A 23 -4.75 -5.92 -1.95
N GLN A 24 -6.06 -5.68 -1.87
CA GLN A 24 -6.84 -5.17 -3.01
C GLN A 24 -6.56 -3.69 -3.24
N ILE A 25 -6.48 -2.91 -2.16
CA ILE A 25 -6.12 -1.49 -2.21
C ILE A 25 -4.65 -1.33 -2.63
N ALA A 26 -3.76 -2.19 -2.12
CA ALA A 26 -2.35 -2.18 -2.49
C ALA A 26 -2.13 -2.52 -3.97
N ASN A 27 -2.87 -3.51 -4.52
CA ASN A 27 -2.82 -3.84 -5.95
C ASN A 27 -3.31 -2.68 -6.83
N LEU A 28 -4.38 -2.00 -6.41
CA LEU A 28 -4.92 -0.85 -7.12
C LEU A 28 -3.94 0.33 -7.07
N ALA A 29 -3.38 0.62 -5.89
CA ALA A 29 -2.35 1.64 -5.70
C ALA A 29 -1.08 1.34 -6.50
N TYR A 30 -0.67 0.08 -6.57
CA TYR A 30 0.47 -0.35 -7.39
C TYR A 30 0.22 -0.14 -8.89
N GLY A 31 -1.01 -0.39 -9.37
CA GLY A 31 -1.40 -0.07 -10.74
C GLY A 31 -1.29 1.42 -11.06
N VAL A 32 -1.62 2.29 -10.10
CA VAL A 32 -1.42 3.74 -10.22
C VAL A 32 0.06 4.11 -10.19
N TYR A 33 0.82 3.54 -9.26
CA TYR A 33 2.26 3.76 -9.12
C TYR A 33 3.03 3.40 -10.41
N LEU A 34 2.74 2.22 -10.98
CA LEU A 34 3.33 1.77 -12.25
C LEU A 34 3.00 2.71 -13.42
N ASN A 35 1.79 3.26 -13.44
CA ASN A 35 1.37 4.20 -14.47
C ASN A 35 1.90 5.61 -14.22
N ALA A 36 2.35 5.96 -13.02
CA ALA A 36 2.91 7.27 -12.73
C ALA A 36 4.43 7.29 -12.95
N PHE A 37 5.16 6.37 -12.32
CA PHE A 37 6.62 6.41 -12.21
C PHE A 37 7.32 5.38 -13.11
N GLU A 38 6.75 4.19 -13.26
CA GLU A 38 7.44 3.04 -13.86
C GLU A 38 7.15 2.81 -15.34
N ARG A 39 6.63 3.84 -16.04
CA ARG A 39 6.21 3.75 -17.45
C ARG A 39 7.32 3.24 -18.36
N GLU A 40 8.56 3.67 -18.13
CA GLU A 40 9.70 3.27 -18.95
C GLU A 40 9.99 1.76 -18.88
N ARG A 41 9.94 1.17 -17.68
CA ARG A 41 10.20 -0.27 -17.48
C ARG A 41 9.10 -1.12 -18.09
N ILE A 42 7.84 -0.68 -18.01
CA ILE A 42 6.73 -1.32 -18.71
C ILE A 42 6.89 -1.20 -20.23
N GLN A 43 7.31 -0.04 -20.74
CA GLN A 43 7.58 0.12 -22.18
C GLN A 43 8.73 -0.77 -22.65
N LYS A 44 9.82 -0.87 -21.88
CA LYS A 44 10.95 -1.79 -22.15
C LYS A 44 10.47 -3.25 -22.18
N GLN A 45 9.67 -3.68 -21.20
CA GLN A 45 9.07 -5.03 -21.20
C GLN A 45 8.21 -5.28 -22.44
N ARG A 46 7.39 -4.31 -22.86
CA ARG A 46 6.56 -4.41 -24.07
C ARG A 46 7.38 -4.42 -25.36
N LYS A 47 8.51 -3.71 -25.41
CA LYS A 47 9.45 -3.73 -26.54
C LYS A 47 10.09 -5.13 -26.67
N ILE A 48 10.66 -5.66 -25.59
CA ILE A 48 11.30 -6.99 -25.58
C ILE A 48 10.29 -8.10 -25.94
N LYS A 49 9.05 -8.04 -25.44
CA LYS A 49 7.99 -9.00 -25.81
C LYS A 49 7.69 -8.97 -27.32
N ARG A 50 7.68 -7.78 -27.93
CA ARG A 50 7.49 -7.64 -29.39
C ARG A 50 8.69 -8.19 -30.15
N ASP A 51 9.91 -7.90 -29.70
CA ASP A 51 11.14 -8.44 -30.32
C ASP A 51 11.21 -9.97 -30.22
N ILE A 52 10.77 -10.56 -29.11
CA ILE A 52 10.69 -12.02 -28.95
C ILE A 52 9.69 -12.61 -29.95
N LEU A 53 8.54 -11.97 -30.14
CA LEU A 53 7.52 -12.42 -31.09
C LEU A 53 8.03 -12.34 -32.53
N SER A 54 8.72 -11.25 -32.92
CA SER A 54 9.30 -11.12 -34.26
C SER A 54 10.42 -12.14 -34.48
N ILE A 55 11.31 -12.35 -33.50
CA ILE A 55 12.39 -13.35 -33.59
C ILE A 55 11.83 -14.77 -33.69
N LYS A 56 10.79 -15.12 -32.92
CA LYS A 56 10.11 -16.42 -33.02
C LYS A 56 9.50 -16.63 -34.39
N HIS A 57 8.89 -15.59 -34.94
CA HIS A 57 8.30 -15.58 -36.26
C HIS A 57 9.38 -15.76 -37.36
N ASP A 58 10.54 -15.11 -37.24
CA ASP A 58 11.65 -15.28 -38.18
C ASP A 58 12.32 -16.67 -38.07
N LEU A 59 12.31 -17.25 -36.87
CA LEU A 59 12.86 -18.58 -36.61
C LEU A 59 11.99 -19.68 -37.25
N SER A 60 10.66 -19.52 -37.25
CA SER A 60 9.76 -20.48 -37.90
C SER A 60 9.83 -20.42 -39.43
N ARG A 61 10.24 -19.28 -40.02
CA ARG A 61 10.47 -19.14 -41.47
C ARG A 61 11.82 -19.68 -41.95
N THR A 62 12.77 -19.92 -41.05
CA THR A 62 14.14 -20.33 -41.41
C THR A 62 14.28 -21.85 -41.27
N SER A 63 14.61 -22.55 -42.37
CA SER A 63 14.95 -23.99 -42.33
C SER A 63 16.19 -24.22 -41.45
N SER A 64 16.06 -25.08 -40.45
CA SER A 64 17.15 -25.38 -39.51
C SER A 64 18.30 -26.17 -40.12
N GLN A 65 18.06 -26.88 -41.24
CA GLN A 65 19.07 -27.70 -41.91
C GLN A 65 19.87 -26.89 -42.93
N ASP A 66 19.20 -26.20 -43.86
CA ASP A 66 19.89 -25.48 -44.95
C ASP A 66 20.48 -24.14 -44.50
N GLN A 67 19.82 -23.46 -43.55
CA GLN A 67 20.23 -22.15 -43.04
C GLN A 67 20.67 -22.21 -41.58
N PHE A 68 21.36 -23.30 -41.18
CA PHE A 68 21.76 -23.56 -39.80
C PHE A 68 22.50 -22.39 -39.15
N ALA A 69 23.41 -21.73 -39.87
CA ALA A 69 24.14 -20.58 -39.33
C ALA A 69 23.21 -19.41 -38.95
N LYS A 70 22.22 -19.11 -39.79
CA LYS A 70 21.22 -18.06 -39.55
C LYS A 70 20.27 -18.47 -38.43
N TRP A 71 19.80 -19.72 -38.45
CA TRP A 71 18.97 -20.29 -37.41
C TRP A 71 19.63 -20.25 -36.03
N ALA A 72 20.90 -20.67 -35.94
CA ALA A 72 21.67 -20.68 -34.70
C ALA A 72 21.88 -19.27 -34.13
N LYS A 73 22.19 -18.29 -34.99
CA LYS A 73 22.33 -16.88 -34.58
C LYS A 73 21.01 -16.32 -34.04
N LEU A 74 19.91 -16.63 -34.72
CA LEU A 74 18.58 -16.17 -34.33
C LEU A 74 18.11 -16.82 -33.02
N ARG A 75 18.43 -18.11 -32.81
CA ARG A 75 18.17 -18.83 -31.56
C ARG A 75 18.92 -18.23 -30.38
N ARG A 76 20.22 -17.96 -30.51
CA ARG A 76 21.01 -17.29 -29.46
C ARG A 76 20.43 -15.91 -29.11
N LYS A 77 19.94 -15.17 -30.11
CA LYS A 77 19.27 -13.88 -29.90
C LYS A 77 17.95 -14.05 -29.12
N LEU A 78 17.17 -15.09 -29.43
CA LEU A 78 15.94 -15.42 -28.69
C LEU A 78 16.24 -15.74 -27.23
N ASP A 79 17.23 -16.60 -26.96
CA ASP A 79 17.60 -17.01 -25.61
C ASP A 79 18.10 -15.79 -24.79
N SER A 80 18.89 -14.91 -25.41
CA SER A 80 19.31 -13.64 -24.79
C SER A 80 18.12 -12.72 -24.43
N LYS A 81 17.15 -12.55 -25.34
CA LYS A 81 15.96 -11.74 -25.09
C LYS A 81 15.02 -12.35 -24.04
N MET A 82 14.92 -13.68 -23.97
CA MET A 82 14.17 -14.35 -22.91
C MET A 82 14.79 -14.10 -21.53
N SER A 83 16.12 -14.21 -21.40
CA SER A 83 16.81 -13.87 -20.16
C SER A 83 16.61 -12.40 -19.74
N GLU A 84 16.62 -11.46 -20.70
CA GLU A 84 16.34 -10.05 -20.43
C GLU A 84 14.89 -9.84 -19.92
N LEU A 85 13.91 -10.55 -20.49
CA LEU A 85 12.52 -10.49 -20.07
C LEU A 85 12.34 -11.01 -18.63
N GLU A 86 12.99 -12.11 -18.28
CA GLU A 86 12.94 -12.68 -16.94
C GLU A 86 13.49 -11.71 -15.90
N LYS A 87 14.65 -11.08 -16.16
CA LYS A 87 15.23 -10.06 -15.27
C LYS A 87 14.28 -8.88 -15.02
N ILE A 88 13.65 -8.37 -16.07
CA ILE A 88 12.67 -7.27 -15.93
C ILE A 88 11.42 -7.74 -15.18
N THR A 89 10.97 -8.97 -15.43
CA THR A 89 9.77 -9.51 -14.77
C THR A 89 10.03 -9.73 -13.28
N THR A 90 11.15 -10.35 -12.91
CA THR A 90 11.56 -10.55 -11.51
C THR A 90 11.69 -9.23 -10.76
N SER A 91 12.33 -8.22 -11.39
CA SER A 91 12.46 -6.90 -10.76
C SER A 91 11.11 -6.18 -10.62
N LEU A 92 10.14 -6.38 -11.52
CA LEU A 92 8.78 -5.83 -11.36
C LEU A 92 8.01 -6.54 -10.25
N VAL A 93 8.11 -7.87 -10.16
CA VAL A 93 7.49 -8.65 -9.08
C VAL A 93 8.06 -8.24 -7.73
N TYR A 94 9.38 -8.08 -7.62
CA TYR A 94 10.02 -7.61 -6.39
C TYR A 94 9.52 -6.22 -5.96
N LEU A 95 9.45 -5.27 -6.88
CA LEU A 95 8.89 -3.94 -6.59
C LEU A 95 7.43 -4.01 -6.17
N LYS A 96 6.62 -4.86 -6.83
CA LYS A 96 5.22 -5.07 -6.47
C LYS A 96 5.10 -5.54 -5.04
N THR A 97 5.77 -6.63 -4.69
CA THR A 97 5.70 -7.21 -3.35
C THR A 97 6.19 -6.23 -2.29
N THR A 98 7.29 -5.52 -2.57
CA THR A 98 7.85 -4.53 -1.63
C THR A 98 6.87 -3.38 -1.41
N PHE A 99 6.31 -2.83 -2.49
CA PHE A 99 5.30 -1.77 -2.40
C PHE A 99 4.05 -2.24 -1.66
N GLU A 100 3.54 -3.43 -1.97
CA GLU A 100 2.36 -4.00 -1.31
C GLU A 100 2.58 -4.17 0.19
N ILE A 101 3.73 -4.67 0.61
CA ILE A 101 4.08 -4.82 2.02
C ILE A 101 4.16 -3.44 2.69
N LYS A 102 4.90 -2.50 2.12
CA LYS A 102 5.06 -1.15 2.71
C LYS A 102 3.72 -0.42 2.81
N PHE A 103 2.90 -0.48 1.76
CA PHE A 103 1.60 0.16 1.72
C PHE A 103 0.59 -0.50 2.66
N THR A 104 0.58 -1.83 2.74
CA THR A 104 -0.26 -2.57 3.69
C THR A 104 0.11 -2.24 5.12
N THR A 105 1.41 -2.24 5.45
CA THR A 105 1.89 -1.87 6.78
C THR A 105 1.54 -0.42 7.10
N PHE A 106 1.73 0.50 6.15
CA PHE A 106 1.33 1.90 6.32
C PHE A 106 -0.17 2.04 6.61
N LEU A 107 -1.03 1.38 5.83
CA LEU A 107 -2.48 1.44 6.03
C LEU A 107 -2.89 0.83 7.37
N TRP A 108 -2.24 -0.26 7.79
CA TRP A 108 -2.45 -0.87 9.10
C TRP A 108 -2.03 0.09 10.24
N VAL A 109 -0.87 0.74 10.12
CA VAL A 109 -0.40 1.74 11.10
C VAL A 109 -1.37 2.92 11.16
N VAL A 110 -1.86 3.43 10.03
CA VAL A 110 -2.84 4.52 10.01
C VAL A 110 -4.16 4.07 10.63
N ALA A 111 -4.65 2.88 10.30
CA ALA A 111 -5.91 2.35 10.83
C ALA A 111 -5.86 2.15 12.35
N ASN A 112 -4.77 1.58 12.88
CA ASN A 112 -4.60 1.40 14.33
C ASN A 112 -4.21 2.71 15.02
N GLY A 113 -3.44 3.56 14.35
CA GLY A 113 -2.99 4.86 14.85
C GLY A 113 -4.15 5.82 15.10
N VAL A 114 -5.11 5.91 14.18
CA VAL A 114 -6.34 6.70 14.38
C VAL A 114 -7.12 6.21 15.59
N GLN A 115 -7.20 4.88 15.79
CA GLN A 115 -7.89 4.30 16.94
C GLN A 115 -7.17 4.62 18.25
N ILE A 116 -5.84 4.51 18.30
CA ILE A 116 -5.03 4.83 19.48
C ILE A 116 -5.12 6.33 19.79
N PHE A 117 -4.99 7.19 18.77
CA PHE A 117 -5.11 8.64 18.90
C PHE A 117 -6.46 9.04 19.50
N MET A 118 -7.55 8.44 19.02
CA MET A 118 -8.90 8.71 19.55
C MET A 118 -9.04 8.27 21.00
N VAL A 119 -8.49 7.12 21.39
CA VAL A 119 -8.52 6.63 22.78
C VAL A 119 -7.72 7.56 23.70
N ILE A 120 -6.56 8.05 23.26
CA ILE A 120 -5.74 9.00 24.02
C ILE A 120 -6.48 10.33 24.19
N TRP A 121 -7.08 10.85 23.12
CA TRP A 121 -7.78 12.14 23.12
C TRP A 121 -9.04 12.14 23.99
N TYR A 122 -9.82 11.06 23.95
CA TYR A 122 -11.07 10.94 24.70
C TYR A 122 -10.93 10.16 26.01
N ARG A 123 -9.71 10.02 26.53
CA ARG A 123 -9.41 9.22 27.73
C ARG A 123 -10.22 9.61 28.96
N SER A 124 -10.51 10.91 29.14
CA SER A 124 -11.22 11.45 30.32
C SER A 124 -12.73 11.65 30.11
N SER A 125 -13.27 11.32 28.94
CA SER A 125 -14.69 11.55 28.62
C SER A 125 -15.49 10.23 28.69
N PRO A 126 -16.52 10.13 29.54
CA PRO A 126 -17.40 8.97 29.57
C PRO A 126 -18.30 8.93 28.33
N VAL A 127 -18.44 7.75 27.70
CA VAL A 127 -19.25 7.57 26.49
C VAL A 127 -20.75 7.60 26.81
N PHE A 128 -21.13 6.88 27.86
CA PHE A 128 -22.51 6.73 28.32
C PHE A 128 -22.52 6.46 29.83
N TYR A 129 -23.49 7.05 30.54
CA TYR A 129 -23.74 6.76 31.95
C TYR A 129 -24.82 5.70 32.05
N LEU A 130 -24.56 4.64 32.83
CA LEU A 130 -25.53 3.56 33.02
C LEU A 130 -26.43 3.88 34.21
N PRO A 131 -27.76 3.66 34.11
CA PRO A 131 -28.63 3.69 35.29
C PRO A 131 -28.17 2.60 36.27
N GLN A 132 -28.07 2.98 37.54
CA GLN A 132 -27.32 2.26 38.57
C GLN A 132 -27.88 0.85 38.88
N ASP A 133 -29.16 0.61 38.56
CA ASP A 133 -29.88 -0.60 38.95
C ASP A 133 -29.73 -1.79 37.98
N TRP A 134 -29.29 -1.57 36.73
CA TRP A 134 -29.28 -2.65 35.71
C TRP A 134 -28.02 -3.53 35.71
N PHE A 135 -26.87 -3.04 36.17
CA PHE A 135 -25.56 -3.69 35.95
C PHE A 135 -24.67 -3.82 37.20
N SER A 136 -25.28 -3.86 38.39
CA SER A 136 -24.63 -3.69 39.70
C SER A 136 -23.36 -4.53 40.00
N PRO A 137 -23.13 -5.74 39.45
CA PRO A 137 -21.85 -6.44 39.63
C PRO A 137 -20.82 -6.25 38.49
N ILE A 138 -21.22 -5.76 37.32
CA ILE A 138 -20.40 -5.74 36.09
C ILE A 138 -19.97 -4.31 35.69
N THR A 139 -20.55 -3.28 36.30
CA THR A 139 -20.20 -1.86 36.09
C THR A 139 -18.71 -1.55 36.23
N TRP A 140 -17.98 -2.30 37.06
CA TRP A 140 -16.53 -2.17 37.20
C TRP A 140 -15.75 -2.60 35.94
N ILE A 141 -16.19 -3.66 35.26
CA ILE A 141 -15.52 -4.14 34.04
C ILE A 141 -15.71 -3.16 32.87
N PHE A 142 -16.84 -2.46 32.83
CA PHE A 142 -17.17 -1.49 31.80
C PHE A 142 -16.46 -0.14 31.99
N SER A 143 -16.06 0.18 33.23
CA SER A 143 -15.39 1.45 33.58
C SER A 143 -13.86 1.37 33.53
N MET A 144 -13.27 0.19 33.73
CA MET A 144 -11.83 -0.05 33.49
C MET A 144 -11.50 0.18 32.00
N PRO A 145 -10.39 0.84 31.60
CA PRO A 145 -9.21 1.32 32.36
C PRO A 145 -9.12 2.85 32.64
N PHE A 146 -10.07 3.69 32.18
CA PHE A 146 -9.93 5.17 32.29
C PHE A 146 -11.20 5.95 32.65
N ALA A 147 -12.35 5.30 32.83
CA ALA A 147 -13.62 5.99 33.05
C ALA A 147 -14.06 5.96 34.53
N PRO A 148 -14.74 7.01 35.03
CA PRO A 148 -15.30 7.02 36.39
C PRO A 148 -16.37 5.93 36.55
N SER A 149 -16.45 5.34 37.75
CA SER A 149 -17.38 4.28 38.12
C SER A 149 -18.82 4.62 37.72
N GLY A 150 -19.51 3.69 37.05
CA GLY A 150 -20.88 3.91 36.54
C GLY A 150 -20.97 4.40 35.09
N SER A 151 -19.84 4.49 34.37
CA SER A 151 -19.81 4.87 32.96
C SER A 151 -19.04 3.87 32.08
N VAL A 152 -19.34 3.87 30.77
CA VAL A 152 -18.65 3.02 29.79
C VAL A 152 -17.37 3.68 29.31
N SER A 153 -16.24 2.96 29.41
CA SER A 153 -14.97 3.42 28.90
C SER A 153 -14.91 3.43 27.38
N VAL A 154 -14.27 4.46 26.81
CA VAL A 154 -14.02 4.60 25.37
C VAL A 154 -13.39 3.33 24.75
N PRO A 155 -12.28 2.76 25.29
CA PRO A 155 -11.67 1.57 24.70
C PRO A 155 -12.57 0.33 24.79
N PHE A 156 -13.35 0.19 25.85
CA PHE A 156 -14.32 -0.90 25.96
C PHE A 156 -15.42 -0.79 24.90
N TRP A 157 -15.94 0.41 24.68
CA TRP A 157 -16.91 0.67 23.62
C TRP A 157 -16.37 0.36 22.22
N PHE A 158 -15.12 0.73 21.95
CA PHE A 158 -14.40 0.35 20.73
C PHE A 158 -14.33 -1.18 20.54
N PHE A 159 -14.00 -1.91 21.60
CA PHE A 159 -13.89 -3.37 21.57
C PHE A 159 -15.24 -4.04 21.25
N VAL A 160 -16.32 -3.61 21.91
CA VAL A 160 -17.68 -4.12 21.67
C VAL A 160 -18.09 -3.89 20.22
N CYS A 161 -17.90 -2.67 19.69
CA CYS A 161 -18.25 -2.35 18.31
C CYS A 161 -17.47 -3.21 17.32
N ARG A 162 -16.15 -3.40 17.52
CA ARG A 162 -15.34 -4.26 16.63
C ARG A 162 -15.77 -5.72 16.69
N LYS A 163 -16.02 -6.25 17.90
CA LYS A 163 -16.50 -7.63 18.06
C LYS A 163 -17.85 -7.83 17.39
N PHE A 164 -18.77 -6.86 17.53
CA PHE A 164 -20.07 -6.88 16.88
C PHE A 164 -19.95 -6.90 15.36
N VAL A 165 -19.16 -6.00 14.76
CA VAL A 165 -18.93 -5.96 13.31
C VAL A 165 -18.32 -7.27 12.81
N LYS A 166 -17.29 -7.80 13.49
CA LYS A 166 -16.66 -9.07 13.11
C LYS A 166 -17.62 -10.24 13.20
N LYS A 167 -18.46 -10.29 14.24
CA LYS A 167 -19.50 -11.31 14.39
C LYS A 167 -20.58 -11.18 13.34
N ALA A 168 -21.04 -9.97 13.03
CA ALA A 168 -22.00 -9.74 11.95
C ALA A 168 -21.46 -10.21 10.59
N ILE A 169 -20.18 -9.97 10.30
CA ILE A 169 -19.53 -10.46 9.09
C ILE A 169 -19.42 -11.99 9.09
N GLN A 170 -19.02 -12.61 10.20
CA GLN A 170 -18.95 -14.07 10.36
C GLN A 170 -20.32 -14.71 10.14
N ILE A 171 -21.35 -14.19 10.82
CA ILE A 171 -22.73 -14.65 10.67
C ILE A 171 -23.18 -14.55 9.22
N LYS A 172 -22.86 -13.45 8.51
CA LYS A 172 -23.17 -13.39 7.07
C LYS A 172 -22.44 -14.46 6.27
N ARG A 173 -21.14 -14.69 6.52
CA ARG A 173 -20.40 -15.75 5.81
C ARG A 173 -20.95 -17.14 6.08
N ASP A 174 -21.37 -17.42 7.30
CA ASP A 174 -21.91 -18.72 7.71
C ASP A 174 -23.37 -18.91 7.28
N ALA A 175 -24.15 -17.82 7.21
CA ALA A 175 -25.53 -17.82 6.73
C ALA A 175 -25.62 -17.87 5.20
N VAL A 176 -24.65 -17.35 4.45
CA VAL A 176 -24.62 -17.41 2.97
C VAL A 176 -24.76 -18.83 2.40
N PRO A 177 -24.00 -19.85 2.84
CA PRO A 177 -24.16 -21.22 2.34
C PRO A 177 -25.51 -21.84 2.74
N LEU A 178 -26.02 -21.52 3.95
CA LEU A 178 -27.36 -21.96 4.37
C LEU A 178 -28.45 -21.30 3.52
N TYR A 179 -28.31 -20.01 3.24
CA TYR A 179 -29.22 -19.28 2.37
C TYR A 179 -29.18 -19.85 0.95
N HIS A 180 -28.01 -20.16 0.39
CA HIS A 180 -27.92 -20.76 -0.94
C HIS A 180 -28.57 -22.15 -1.02
N LYS A 181 -28.57 -22.92 0.08
CA LYS A 181 -29.16 -24.25 0.17
C LYS A 181 -30.70 -24.23 0.32
N TYR A 182 -31.26 -23.24 1.00
CA TYR A 182 -32.70 -23.16 1.31
C TYR A 182 -33.46 -22.02 0.59
N ALA A 183 -32.78 -21.15 -0.16
CA ALA A 183 -33.44 -20.03 -0.84
C ALA A 183 -34.21 -20.49 -2.10
N PRO A 184 -35.44 -20.00 -2.30
CA PRO A 184 -36.19 -20.23 -3.54
C PRO A 184 -35.46 -19.59 -4.74
N GLU A 185 -35.58 -20.19 -5.92
CA GLU A 185 -34.85 -19.77 -7.13
C GLU A 185 -35.05 -18.29 -7.52
N SER A 186 -36.20 -17.70 -7.20
CA SER A 186 -36.49 -16.27 -7.40
C SER A 186 -35.51 -15.34 -6.66
N VAL A 187 -35.06 -15.75 -5.48
CA VAL A 187 -34.13 -14.98 -4.64
C VAL A 187 -32.69 -15.12 -5.14
N LYS A 188 -32.32 -16.29 -5.67
CA LYS A 188 -31.00 -16.49 -6.31
C LYS A 188 -30.84 -15.60 -7.53
N GLN A 189 -31.90 -15.42 -8.33
CA GLN A 189 -31.89 -14.56 -9.50
C GLN A 189 -31.71 -13.07 -9.13
N HIS A 190 -32.40 -12.57 -8.10
CA HIS A 190 -32.16 -11.21 -7.60
C HIS A 190 -30.79 -11.04 -6.95
N GLY A 191 -30.29 -12.05 -6.23
CA GLY A 191 -28.93 -12.04 -5.68
C GLY A 191 -27.86 -11.97 -6.77
N GLN A 192 -28.01 -12.73 -7.85
CA GLN A 192 -27.15 -12.68 -9.04
C GLN A 192 -27.16 -11.29 -9.69
N LEU A 193 -28.34 -10.69 -9.86
CA LEU A 193 -28.47 -9.34 -10.41
C LEU A 193 -27.81 -8.29 -9.52
N LEU A 194 -27.93 -8.41 -8.19
CA LEU A 194 -27.33 -7.48 -7.24
C LEU A 194 -25.80 -7.64 -7.17
N ILE A 195 -25.29 -8.87 -7.28
CA ILE A 195 -23.85 -9.16 -7.40
C ILE A 195 -23.29 -8.64 -8.72
N GLN A 196 -24.00 -8.83 -9.83
CA GLN A 196 -23.63 -8.29 -11.15
C GLN A 196 -23.65 -6.76 -11.15
N TRP A 197 -24.67 -6.16 -10.54
CA TRP A 197 -24.79 -4.73 -10.38
C TRP A 197 -23.68 -4.17 -9.50
N CYS A 198 -23.39 -4.79 -8.34
CA CYS A 198 -22.25 -4.41 -7.49
C CYS A 198 -20.91 -4.55 -8.22
N LYS A 199 -20.67 -5.64 -8.95
CA LYS A 199 -19.45 -5.79 -9.77
C LYS A 199 -19.34 -4.70 -10.83
N THR A 200 -20.45 -4.35 -11.47
CA THR A 200 -20.52 -3.29 -12.49
C THR A 200 -20.27 -1.92 -11.87
N GLN A 201 -20.88 -1.62 -10.72
CA GLN A 201 -20.66 -0.39 -9.96
C GLN A 201 -19.21 -0.28 -9.48
N ILE A 202 -18.64 -1.35 -8.91
CA ILE A 202 -17.22 -1.37 -8.53
C ILE A 202 -16.34 -1.14 -9.77
N ARG A 203 -16.63 -1.76 -10.92
CA ARG A 203 -15.88 -1.54 -12.16
C ARG A 203 -15.99 -0.10 -12.70
N ILE A 204 -17.13 0.57 -12.50
CA ILE A 204 -17.35 1.98 -12.88
C ILE A 204 -16.65 2.93 -11.90
N PHE A 205 -16.71 2.65 -10.60
CA PHE A 205 -16.08 3.48 -9.57
C PHE A 205 -14.57 3.29 -9.48
N THR A 206 -14.04 2.12 -9.85
CA THR A 206 -12.60 1.83 -9.87
C THR A 206 -11.79 2.89 -10.64
N PRO A 207 -12.10 3.24 -11.91
CA PRO A 207 -11.36 4.26 -12.64
C PRO A 207 -11.55 5.67 -12.05
N ILE A 208 -12.71 5.97 -11.46
CA ILE A 208 -12.98 7.27 -10.83
C ILE A 208 -12.13 7.44 -9.57
N VAL A 209 -12.12 6.42 -8.71
CA VAL A 209 -11.29 6.40 -7.50
C VAL A 209 -9.81 6.41 -7.87
N VAL A 210 -9.41 5.64 -8.89
CA VAL A 210 -8.04 5.67 -9.43
C VAL A 210 -7.66 7.05 -9.94
N GLN A 211 -8.53 7.72 -10.71
CA GLN A 211 -8.27 9.06 -11.22
C GLN A 211 -8.21 10.09 -10.10
N TRP A 212 -9.11 10.02 -9.12
CA TRP A 212 -9.14 10.91 -7.97
C TRP A 212 -7.91 10.76 -7.08
N VAL A 213 -7.49 9.51 -6.80
CA VAL A 213 -6.25 9.22 -6.08
C VAL A 213 -5.04 9.72 -6.87
N ASN A 214 -4.98 9.49 -8.18
CA ASN A 214 -3.87 9.94 -9.01
C ASN A 214 -3.80 11.48 -9.09
N ALA A 215 -4.94 12.15 -9.15
CA ALA A 215 -5.02 13.61 -9.08
C ALA A 215 -4.51 14.14 -7.73
N ASN A 216 -4.97 13.56 -6.61
CA ASN A 216 -4.52 13.96 -5.29
C ASN A 216 -3.03 13.69 -5.07
N VAL A 217 -2.53 12.53 -5.47
CA VAL A 217 -1.08 12.21 -5.36
C VAL A 217 -0.25 13.19 -6.18
N LYS A 218 -0.70 13.56 -7.40
CA LYS A 218 0.00 14.55 -8.22
C LYS A 218 0.00 15.94 -7.57
N THR A 219 -1.12 16.35 -6.98
CA THR A 219 -1.21 17.60 -6.22
C THR A 219 -0.30 17.58 -4.99
N PHE A 220 -0.29 16.48 -4.23
CA PHE A 220 0.61 16.31 -3.08
C PHE A 220 2.09 16.30 -3.49
N CYS A 221 2.46 15.61 -4.57
CA CYS A 221 3.84 15.61 -5.09
C CYS A 221 4.27 17.00 -5.55
N ASN A 222 3.38 17.76 -6.21
CA ASN A 222 3.68 19.14 -6.60
C ASN A 222 3.88 20.03 -5.37
N ILE A 223 3.03 19.90 -4.34
CA ILE A 223 3.17 20.66 -3.09
C ILE A 223 4.49 20.32 -2.37
N ILE A 224 4.88 19.04 -2.34
CA ILE A 224 6.15 18.61 -1.74
C ILE A 224 7.34 19.13 -2.57
N ALA A 225 7.27 19.07 -3.91
CA ALA A 225 8.31 19.59 -4.78
C ALA A 225 8.44 21.12 -4.69
N GLU A 226 7.32 21.84 -4.57
CA GLU A 226 7.28 23.29 -4.38
C GLU A 226 7.83 23.67 -3.00
N LYS A 227 7.51 22.90 -1.96
CA LYS A 227 8.04 23.11 -0.60
C LYS A 227 9.52 22.75 -0.49
N ALA A 228 9.99 21.76 -1.23
CA ALA A 228 11.42 21.42 -1.36
C ALA A 228 12.18 22.54 -2.10
N LYS A 229 11.62 23.05 -3.21
CA LYS A 229 12.20 24.16 -4.00
C LYS A 229 12.24 25.47 -3.21
N SER A 230 11.19 25.77 -2.44
CA SER A 230 11.15 26.94 -1.54
C SER A 230 12.13 26.82 -0.36
N SER A 231 12.42 25.59 0.10
CA SER A 231 13.44 25.35 1.11
C SER A 231 14.87 25.49 0.58
N GLU A 232 15.07 25.27 -0.73
CA GLU A 232 16.37 25.40 -1.40
C GLU A 232 16.66 26.87 -1.77
N GLU A 233 15.63 27.63 -2.16
CA GLU A 233 15.73 29.06 -2.47
C GLU A 233 15.97 29.93 -1.21
N LYS A 234 15.48 29.52 -0.03
CA LYS A 234 15.82 30.16 1.26
C LYS A 234 17.26 29.90 1.73
N LYS A 235 18.02 29.03 1.06
CA LYS A 235 19.41 28.69 1.43
C LYS A 235 20.48 29.42 0.58
N VAL A 236 20.09 30.39 -0.24
CA VAL A 236 21.02 31.21 -1.03
C VAL A 236 21.04 32.65 -0.52
N PRO A 237 22.13 33.10 0.15
CA PRO A 237 22.37 34.52 0.37
C PRO A 237 22.97 35.16 -0.88
N SER A 238 22.41 36.30 -1.29
CA SER A 238 22.88 37.18 -2.38
C SER A 238 24.31 37.71 -2.15
N PRO A 239 25.05 38.08 -3.21
CA PRO A 239 26.48 38.35 -3.14
C PRO A 239 26.77 39.77 -2.66
N SER A 240 27.69 39.92 -1.70
CA SER A 240 28.26 41.20 -1.28
C SER A 240 29.74 41.02 -0.93
N THR A 241 30.58 41.39 -1.91
CA THR A 241 31.93 41.97 -1.85
C THR A 241 32.73 41.96 -0.53
N ASN A 242 33.95 41.42 -0.68
CA ASN A 242 35.25 41.81 -0.10
C ASN A 242 35.51 41.59 1.41
N GLY A 243 36.55 40.80 1.70
CA GLY A 243 37.22 40.80 3.01
C GLY A 243 38.02 39.53 3.31
N THR A 244 39.31 39.56 3.02
CA THR A 244 40.37 38.65 3.45
C THR A 244 40.32 38.32 4.96
N SER A 245 40.41 37.03 5.33
CA SER A 245 41.38 36.45 6.30
C SER A 245 40.89 35.12 6.90
N ALA A 246 41.70 34.08 6.66
CA ALA A 246 42.15 33.01 7.55
C ALA A 246 41.20 32.24 8.51
N SER A 247 41.55 30.96 8.64
CA SER A 247 41.37 30.02 9.77
C SER A 247 40.08 29.19 9.90
N THR A 248 40.22 27.93 9.47
CA THR A 248 40.02 26.70 10.25
C THR A 248 38.62 26.05 10.28
N SER A 249 38.64 24.73 10.02
CA SER A 249 37.61 23.69 10.21
C SER A 249 36.71 23.36 9.01
N ASN A 250 37.28 22.60 8.05
CA ASN A 250 36.57 21.70 7.16
C ASN A 250 37.51 20.55 6.78
N GLU A 251 37.83 19.72 7.78
CA GLU A 251 38.69 18.55 7.62
C GLU A 251 38.21 17.49 8.62
N GLU A 252 37.01 16.92 8.38
CA GLU A 252 36.56 15.78 9.20
C GLU A 252 35.53 14.84 8.53
N ILE A 253 35.03 15.10 7.32
CA ILE A 253 33.96 14.27 6.73
C ILE A 253 34.41 13.48 5.49
N ASN A 254 35.54 13.83 4.87
CA ASN A 254 36.02 13.13 3.67
C ASN A 254 36.96 11.94 3.94
N ASP A 255 37.45 11.75 5.17
CA ASP A 255 38.37 10.64 5.50
C ASP A 255 37.68 9.35 5.96
N ALA A 256 36.43 9.43 6.44
CA ALA A 256 35.70 8.24 6.88
C ALA A 256 35.27 7.34 5.68
N SER A 257 34.86 7.95 4.57
CA SER A 257 34.40 7.21 3.38
C SER A 257 35.54 6.55 2.59
N LYS A 258 36.77 7.06 2.70
CA LYS A 258 37.92 6.54 1.93
C LYS A 258 38.67 5.43 2.65
N THR A 259 38.41 5.26 3.96
CA THR A 259 39.02 4.25 4.81
C THR A 259 38.25 2.92 4.71
N GLU A 260 36.91 2.94 4.63
CA GLU A 260 36.10 1.72 4.46
C GLU A 260 36.31 1.06 3.08
N GLU A 261 36.47 1.84 2.01
CA GLU A 261 36.73 1.29 0.66
C GLU A 261 38.13 0.66 0.52
N LYS A 262 39.08 1.02 1.39
CA LYS A 262 40.43 0.42 1.43
C LYS A 262 40.48 -0.86 2.26
N GLU A 263 39.70 -0.99 3.33
CA GLU A 263 39.65 -2.23 4.11
C GLU A 263 38.91 -3.36 3.37
N GLU A 264 37.87 -3.04 2.60
CA GLU A 264 37.13 -4.05 1.83
C GLU A 264 37.99 -4.67 0.70
N LYS A 265 38.87 -3.88 0.08
CA LYS A 265 39.82 -4.36 -0.94
C LYS A 265 41.00 -5.17 -0.37
N ILE A 266 41.33 -5.02 0.91
CA ILE A 266 42.38 -5.82 1.57
C ILE A 266 41.82 -7.16 2.07
N LEU A 267 40.52 -7.23 2.39
CA LEU A 267 39.83 -8.46 2.79
C LEU A 267 39.52 -9.41 1.62
N GLU A 268 39.23 -8.90 0.42
CA GLU A 268 39.08 -9.76 -0.77
C GLU A 268 40.40 -10.36 -1.28
N LYS A 269 41.53 -9.70 -1.06
CA LYS A 269 42.86 -10.19 -1.52
C LYS A 269 43.45 -11.32 -0.68
N ASN A 270 42.94 -11.56 0.54
CA ASN A 270 43.41 -12.63 1.43
C ASN A 270 42.50 -13.88 1.46
N ARG A 271 41.51 -13.97 0.55
CA ARG A 271 40.56 -15.09 0.47
C ARG A 271 40.65 -15.87 -0.86
N GLU A 272 41.69 -15.65 -1.65
CA GLU A 272 42.10 -16.48 -2.79
C GLU A 272 43.39 -17.25 -2.47
#